data_AF-W0MPY2-F1
#
_entry.id   AF-W0MPY2-F1
#
_cell.length_a   1.000
_cell.length_b   1.000
_cell.length_c   1.000
_cell.angle_alpha   90.00
_cell.angle_beta   90.00
_cell.angle_gamma   90.00
#
_symmetry.space_group_name_H-M   'P 1'
#
loop_
_entity.id
_entity.type
_entity.pdbx_description
1 polymer ?
#
loop_
_entity_poly.entity_id
_entity_poly.type
_entity_poly.pdbx_seq_one_letter_code
_entity_poly.pdbx_strand_id
1 'polypeptide(L)'
;MATSSRLDVQNPAGPRVVIIGAGPAGTRCAETLLAAGIKPILIDENRRDGGQIYRRQPQGFKRDYSALYGTEAAKARDLHESFDRLRKQIDYRPDTLAWNLTQGELCCASQGVHTVVEYDALILCAGATDRLMPIKGWQLAGTYSLGGAQIALKSQSVSIGSRVVFMGSGPLLYLVASQYVKAGADVAAVLDTSPFSKRIGAMPKLLARPGLLFNGMKLLAQLYSAKVPVHLGVQPEEIIGSEQDGVTGVRVKLANGNSLTIDCDALALGYHLRPETQLADLAGCGLRFDDASGQWVLAVDEEGRTSVKGVYAAGDGAKIRGADAAEQAGRLVAMALLDDLGRPVDNSRREEVRKNLLVMDRFRVGLAEAFPWPAAQAAALPDEAIVCRCEMISAGELRGVVREKGACEVNRAKAFSRVGMGRCQGRYCSQAGAEVIAAEAGVPVEQVGRQRGQAPVKPLSMLVDEVVS
;
A
#
# COMPACT_ATOMS: atom_id res chain seq x y z
N MET A 1 31.62 4.74 21.54
CA MET A 1 30.34 5.46 21.66
C MET A 1 30.11 6.16 20.34
N ALA A 2 29.30 5.59 19.44
CA ALA A 2 28.92 6.28 18.21
C ALA A 2 28.02 7.45 18.58
N THR A 3 28.57 8.66 18.55
CA THR A 3 27.81 9.90 18.71
C THR A 3 26.80 9.97 17.58
N SER A 4 25.53 9.68 17.88
CA SER A 4 24.41 10.10 17.04
C SER A 4 24.57 11.60 16.81
N SER A 5 24.96 12.01 15.60
CA SER A 5 25.10 13.41 15.28
C SER A 5 23.70 14.01 15.27
N ARG A 6 23.32 14.67 16.37
CA ARG A 6 22.18 15.59 16.39
C ARG A 6 22.53 16.70 15.41
N LEU A 7 21.97 16.64 14.21
CA LEU A 7 22.09 17.73 13.26
C LEU A 7 21.23 18.87 13.81
N ASP A 8 21.89 19.85 14.39
CA ASP A 8 21.30 21.13 14.80
C ASP A 8 20.74 21.81 13.55
N VAL A 9 19.46 21.59 13.28
CA VAL A 9 18.73 22.34 12.26
C VAL A 9 18.61 23.76 12.82
N GLN A 10 19.35 24.69 12.21
CA GLN A 10 19.32 26.12 12.52
C GLN A 10 17.87 26.57 12.75
N ASN A 11 17.53 26.87 14.00
CA ASN A 11 16.18 27.14 14.49
C ASN A 11 15.58 28.37 13.77
N PRO A 12 14.63 28.21 12.83
CA PRO A 12 14.01 29.35 12.17
C PRO A 12 12.68 29.66 12.86
N ALA A 13 12.69 30.29 14.04
CA ALA A 13 11.57 30.99 14.69
C ALA A 13 10.14 30.38 14.62
N GLY A 14 9.98 29.06 14.43
CA GLY A 14 8.70 28.42 14.10
C GLY A 14 8.71 26.89 14.28
N PRO A 15 7.54 26.23 14.22
CA PRO A 15 7.41 24.81 14.56
C PRO A 15 8.11 23.92 13.53
N ARG A 16 8.79 22.87 14.03
CA ARG A 16 9.44 21.85 13.22
C ARG A 16 8.41 20.83 12.75
N VAL A 17 8.00 20.96 11.50
CA VAL A 17 7.02 20.05 10.88
C VAL A 17 7.74 19.02 10.03
N VAL A 18 7.51 17.74 10.32
CA VAL A 18 8.04 16.61 9.54
C VAL A 18 6.92 15.93 8.78
N ILE A 19 7.12 15.64 7.50
CA ILE A 19 6.21 14.88 6.64
C ILE A 19 6.92 13.60 6.19
N ILE A 20 6.26 12.44 6.34
CA ILE A 20 6.77 11.15 5.89
C ILE A 20 6.09 10.75 4.58
N GLY A 21 6.82 10.80 3.48
CA GLY A 21 6.41 10.34 2.15
C GLY A 21 6.14 11.48 1.17
N ALA A 22 6.87 11.50 0.05
CA ALA A 22 6.76 12.42 -1.10
C ALA A 22 5.79 11.89 -2.19
N GLY A 23 4.76 11.17 -1.78
CA GLY A 23 3.62 10.80 -2.63
C GLY A 23 2.63 11.97 -2.79
N PRO A 24 1.47 11.73 -3.45
CA PRO A 24 0.49 12.79 -3.70
C PRO A 24 0.04 13.53 -2.43
N ALA A 25 -0.18 12.83 -1.32
CA ALA A 25 -0.55 13.46 -0.04
C ALA A 25 0.56 14.36 0.52
N GLY A 26 1.79 13.84 0.64
CA GLY A 26 2.88 14.61 1.24
C GLY A 26 3.31 15.80 0.40
N THR A 27 3.31 15.68 -0.94
CA THR A 27 3.57 16.81 -1.84
C THR A 27 2.58 17.94 -1.63
N ARG A 28 1.28 17.64 -1.57
CA ARG A 28 0.23 18.67 -1.37
C ARG A 28 0.19 19.24 0.03
N CYS A 29 0.54 18.41 1.02
CA CYS A 29 0.75 18.85 2.39
C CYS A 29 1.89 19.88 2.47
N ALA A 30 3.06 19.54 1.92
CA ALA A 30 4.20 20.42 1.89
C ALA A 30 3.91 21.72 1.11
N GLU A 31 3.21 21.63 -0.02
CA GLU A 31 2.79 22.79 -0.82
C GLU A 31 1.90 23.75 -0.02
N THR A 32 0.96 23.20 0.75
CA THR A 32 0.01 23.99 1.56
C THR A 32 0.71 24.64 2.76
N LEU A 33 1.61 23.92 3.45
CA LEU A 33 2.40 24.47 4.55
C LEU A 33 3.36 25.56 4.08
N LEU A 34 4.02 25.35 2.94
CA LEU A 34 4.94 26.33 2.36
C LEU A 34 4.22 27.63 1.99
N ALA A 35 3.01 27.52 1.43
CA ALA A 35 2.17 28.69 1.14
C ALA A 35 1.79 29.49 2.40
N ALA A 36 1.72 28.84 3.56
CA ALA A 36 1.49 29.47 4.86
C ALA A 36 2.80 29.92 5.56
N GLY A 37 3.95 29.85 4.89
CA GLY A 37 5.25 30.26 5.41
C GLY A 37 5.96 29.24 6.29
N ILE A 38 5.44 28.01 6.40
CA ILE A 38 6.09 26.92 7.14
C ILE A 38 6.92 26.09 6.15
N LYS A 39 8.21 25.93 6.43
CA LYS A 39 9.11 25.08 5.63
C LYS A 39 9.25 23.71 6.30
N PRO A 40 8.54 22.66 5.84
CA PRO A 40 8.63 21.35 6.46
C PRO A 40 9.93 20.62 6.08
N ILE A 41 10.25 19.60 6.89
CA ILE A 41 11.19 18.54 6.54
C ILE A 41 10.37 17.41 5.89
N LEU A 42 10.63 17.09 4.63
CA LEU A 42 9.96 16.01 3.91
C LEU A 42 10.93 14.85 3.70
N ILE A 43 10.61 13.70 4.28
CA ILE A 43 11.44 12.49 4.23
C ILE A 43 10.75 11.46 3.33
N ASP A 44 11.46 10.92 2.35
CA ASP A 44 10.97 9.81 1.52
C ASP A 44 12.06 8.75 1.35
N GLU A 45 11.66 7.49 1.44
CA GLU A 45 12.58 6.36 1.26
C GLU A 45 12.97 6.12 -0.19
N ASN A 46 12.18 6.60 -1.15
CA ASN A 46 12.49 6.51 -2.56
C ASN A 46 13.42 7.68 -2.95
N ARG A 47 14.23 7.41 -3.98
CA ARG A 47 15.07 8.40 -4.64
C ARG A 47 14.30 9.56 -5.30
N ARG A 48 13.05 9.32 -5.67
CA ARG A 48 12.23 10.25 -6.48
C ARG A 48 10.82 10.34 -5.92
N ASP A 49 10.23 11.51 -6.10
CA ASP A 49 8.86 11.85 -5.74
C ASP A 49 7.81 11.06 -6.55
N GLY A 50 6.52 11.26 -6.19
CA GLY A 50 5.37 10.73 -6.93
C GLY A 50 4.72 9.50 -6.30
N GLY A 51 5.33 8.92 -5.27
CA GLY A 51 4.81 7.74 -4.57
C GLY A 51 4.68 6.52 -5.48
N GLN A 52 3.59 5.75 -5.36
CA GLN A 52 3.39 4.53 -6.16
C GLN A 52 2.63 4.78 -7.47
N ILE A 53 1.50 5.49 -7.39
CA ILE A 53 0.63 5.72 -8.55
C ILE A 53 1.32 6.59 -9.61
N TYR A 54 1.91 7.70 -9.19
CA TYR A 54 2.66 8.62 -10.03
C TYR A 54 4.16 8.38 -9.90
N ARG A 55 4.60 7.16 -9.55
CA ARG A 55 6.01 6.81 -9.38
C ARG A 55 6.85 7.41 -10.50
N ARG A 56 7.72 8.34 -10.12
CA ARG A 56 8.53 9.09 -11.07
C ARG A 56 9.70 8.25 -11.54
N GLN A 57 9.98 8.36 -12.83
CA GLN A 57 11.01 7.57 -13.49
C GLN A 57 12.41 7.96 -12.99
N PRO A 58 13.40 7.04 -13.10
CA PRO A 58 14.80 7.37 -12.93
C PRO A 58 15.24 8.54 -13.82
N GLN A 59 16.31 9.23 -13.42
CA GLN A 59 16.88 10.31 -14.22
C GLN A 59 17.36 9.80 -15.58
N GLY A 60 17.11 10.57 -16.64
CA GLY A 60 17.47 10.20 -18.02
C GLY A 60 16.42 9.37 -18.76
N PHE A 61 15.34 8.95 -18.10
CA PHE A 61 14.24 8.25 -18.75
C PHE A 61 13.46 9.18 -19.71
N LYS A 62 13.15 8.71 -20.92
CA LYS A 62 12.67 9.56 -22.03
C LYS A 62 11.22 9.33 -22.49
N ARG A 63 10.50 8.34 -21.97
CA ARG A 63 9.09 8.15 -22.39
C ARG A 63 8.23 9.29 -21.86
N ASP A 64 7.25 9.68 -22.68
CA ASP A 64 6.32 10.73 -22.32
C ASP A 64 5.33 10.30 -21.22
N TYR A 65 4.65 11.28 -20.63
CA TYR A 65 3.66 11.05 -19.58
C TYR A 65 2.46 10.24 -20.06
N SER A 66 2.02 10.40 -21.32
CA SER A 66 0.89 9.67 -21.87
C SER A 66 1.15 8.15 -21.93
N ALA A 67 2.36 7.76 -22.31
CA ALA A 67 2.80 6.38 -22.35
C ALA A 67 2.91 5.79 -20.94
N LEU A 68 3.39 6.57 -19.97
CA LEU A 68 3.66 6.09 -18.61
C LEU A 68 2.43 6.05 -17.70
N TYR A 69 1.57 7.05 -17.80
CA TYR A 69 0.48 7.27 -16.85
C TYR A 69 -0.91 7.24 -17.52
N GLY A 70 -0.99 7.18 -18.84
CA GLY A 70 -2.25 7.05 -19.56
C GLY A 70 -3.23 8.18 -19.22
N THR A 71 -4.41 7.81 -18.70
CA THR A 71 -5.44 8.77 -18.28
C THR A 71 -5.01 9.68 -17.13
N GLU A 72 -3.97 9.31 -16.40
CA GLU A 72 -3.43 10.09 -15.28
C GLU A 72 -2.24 10.99 -15.67
N ALA A 73 -1.88 11.05 -16.95
CA ALA A 73 -0.73 11.80 -17.44
C ALA A 73 -0.69 13.28 -17.01
N ALA A 74 -1.83 13.96 -17.10
CA ALA A 74 -1.93 15.37 -16.71
C ALA A 74 -1.69 15.57 -15.21
N LYS A 75 -2.29 14.72 -14.36
CA LYS A 75 -2.12 14.79 -12.90
C LYS A 75 -0.73 14.41 -12.44
N ALA A 76 -0.15 13.38 -13.04
CA ALA A 76 1.24 12.99 -12.77
C ALA A 76 2.19 14.13 -13.13
N ARG A 77 1.99 14.80 -14.27
CA ARG A 77 2.78 15.98 -14.66
C ARG A 77 2.62 17.10 -13.66
N ASP A 78 1.39 17.47 -13.32
CA ASP A 78 1.10 18.53 -12.36
C ASP A 78 1.75 18.25 -10.99
N LEU A 79 1.66 17.02 -10.48
CA LEU A 79 2.30 16.65 -9.22
C LEU A 79 3.82 16.80 -9.29
N HIS A 80 4.46 16.28 -10.34
CA HIS A 80 5.92 16.34 -10.50
C HIS A 80 6.41 17.79 -10.66
N GLU A 81 5.70 18.61 -11.43
CA GLU A 81 6.04 20.02 -11.62
C GLU A 81 5.84 20.82 -10.33
N SER A 82 4.78 20.56 -9.56
CA SER A 82 4.62 21.11 -8.21
C SER A 82 5.76 20.69 -7.30
N PHE A 83 6.16 19.42 -7.32
CA PHE A 83 7.27 18.93 -6.50
C PHE A 83 8.60 19.57 -6.90
N ASP A 84 8.88 19.74 -8.19
CA ASP A 84 10.10 20.37 -8.68
C ASP A 84 10.23 21.84 -8.25
N ARG A 85 9.10 22.57 -8.14
CA ARG A 85 9.06 23.93 -7.56
C ARG A 85 9.27 23.92 -6.05
N LEU A 86 8.66 22.96 -5.35
CA LEU A 86 8.68 22.86 -3.89
C LEU A 86 10.05 22.41 -3.35
N ARG A 87 10.69 21.41 -3.96
CA ARG A 87 11.89 20.73 -3.42
C ARG A 87 13.08 21.64 -3.14
N LYS A 88 13.13 22.85 -3.72
CA LYS A 88 14.18 23.84 -3.48
C LYS A 88 13.88 24.79 -2.31
N GLN A 89 12.66 24.71 -1.77
CA GLN A 89 12.14 25.63 -0.75
C GLN A 89 11.87 24.94 0.60
N ILE A 90 11.98 23.62 0.64
CA ILE A 90 11.80 22.76 1.82
C ILE A 90 13.07 21.95 2.09
N ASP A 91 13.19 21.39 3.29
CA ASP A 91 14.22 20.38 3.59
C ASP A 91 13.73 19.01 3.08
N TYR A 92 14.07 18.69 1.82
CA TYR A 92 13.72 17.40 1.21
C TYR A 92 14.87 16.40 1.34
N ARG A 93 14.56 15.25 1.95
CA ARG A 93 15.50 14.15 2.20
C ARG A 93 15.04 12.87 1.46
N PRO A 94 15.41 12.71 0.17
CA PRO A 94 15.20 11.47 -0.57
C PRO A 94 16.09 10.34 -0.03
N ASP A 95 15.84 9.10 -0.46
CA ASP A 95 16.64 7.93 -0.08
C ASP A 95 16.84 7.82 1.45
N THR A 96 15.84 8.26 2.22
CA THR A 96 15.91 8.36 3.68
C THR A 96 14.77 7.57 4.29
N LEU A 97 15.11 6.47 4.96
CA LEU A 97 14.16 5.60 5.62
C LEU A 97 13.93 6.06 7.07
N ALA A 98 12.70 6.47 7.38
CA ALA A 98 12.22 6.56 8.75
C ALA A 98 11.99 5.13 9.30
N TRP A 99 12.82 4.70 10.24
CA TRP A 99 12.84 3.32 10.71
C TRP A 99 12.36 3.14 12.15
N ASN A 100 12.43 4.18 12.97
CA ASN A 100 11.87 4.21 14.32
C ASN A 100 11.29 5.59 14.61
N LEU A 101 10.38 5.63 15.57
CA LEU A 101 9.73 6.83 16.04
C LEU A 101 9.59 6.75 17.55
N THR A 102 10.00 7.80 18.24
CA THR A 102 9.71 8.02 19.65
C THR A 102 9.04 9.39 19.80
N GLN A 103 8.66 9.78 21.01
CA GLN A 103 7.95 11.04 21.23
C GLN A 103 8.83 12.24 20.84
N GLY A 104 8.48 12.92 19.75
CA GLY A 104 9.17 14.12 19.26
C GLY A 104 10.46 13.84 18.48
N GLU A 105 10.87 12.58 18.32
CA GLU A 105 12.09 12.19 17.61
C GLU A 105 11.81 11.09 16.57
N LEU A 106 12.22 11.35 15.34
CA LEU A 106 12.16 10.41 14.23
C LEU A 106 13.56 9.89 13.90
N CYS A 107 13.78 8.58 14.05
CA CYS A 107 15.04 7.97 13.67
C CYS A 107 15.03 7.61 12.18
N CYS A 108 16.00 8.14 11.46
CA CYS A 108 16.17 7.96 10.03
C CYS A 108 17.48 7.22 9.71
N ALA A 109 17.53 6.62 8.53
CA ALA A 109 18.73 6.03 7.97
C ALA A 109 18.79 6.37 6.47
N SER A 110 19.94 6.87 6.02
CA SER A 110 20.21 7.11 4.60
C SER A 110 21.65 6.74 4.29
N GLN A 111 21.85 5.92 3.25
CA GLN A 111 23.18 5.45 2.84
C GLN A 111 24.01 4.86 4.01
N GLY A 112 23.34 4.18 4.94
CA GLY A 112 23.96 3.58 6.13
C GLY A 112 24.31 4.56 7.27
N VAL A 113 24.07 5.86 7.09
CA VAL A 113 24.18 6.88 8.14
C VAL A 113 22.87 6.96 8.90
N HIS A 114 22.93 6.87 10.22
CA HIS A 114 21.78 7.03 11.12
C HIS A 114 21.69 8.46 11.64
N THR A 115 20.51 9.06 11.55
CA THR A 115 20.26 10.43 12.03
C THR A 115 18.96 10.48 12.83
N VAL A 116 18.87 11.40 13.78
CA VAL A 116 17.61 11.72 14.47
C VAL A 116 17.10 13.07 13.97
N VAL A 117 15.80 13.14 13.70
CA VAL A 117 15.09 14.37 13.32
C VAL A 117 14.06 14.68 14.39
N GLU A 118 14.24 15.81 15.08
CA GLU A 118 13.26 16.28 16.05
C GLU A 118 12.08 16.96 15.36
N TYR A 119 10.87 16.79 15.91
CA TYR A 119 9.65 17.37 15.37
C TYR A 119 8.71 17.88 16.47
N ASP A 120 8.00 18.96 16.16
CA ASP A 120 6.89 19.47 16.97
C ASP A 120 5.54 19.01 16.39
N ALA A 121 5.49 18.75 15.07
CA ALA A 121 4.37 18.11 14.40
C ALA A 121 4.85 17.08 13.36
N LEU A 122 4.19 15.93 13.29
CA LEU A 122 4.48 14.83 12.38
C LEU A 122 3.26 14.51 11.51
N ILE A 123 3.46 14.44 10.20
CA ILE A 123 2.42 14.11 9.23
C ILE A 123 2.79 12.82 8.50
N LEU A 124 2.04 11.76 8.79
CA LEU A 124 2.23 10.43 8.22
C LEU A 124 1.52 10.33 6.85
N CYS A 125 2.30 10.39 5.77
CA CYS A 125 1.87 10.15 4.40
C CYS A 125 2.49 8.86 3.83
N ALA A 126 2.67 7.85 4.69
CA ALA A 126 3.42 6.62 4.39
C ALA A 126 2.82 5.72 3.28
N GLY A 127 1.59 6.01 2.86
CA GLY A 127 0.93 5.30 1.78
C GLY A 127 0.49 3.88 2.16
N ALA A 128 0.38 3.02 1.16
CA ALA A 128 -0.14 1.67 1.29
C ALA A 128 0.68 0.70 0.44
N THR A 129 0.64 -0.58 0.80
CA THR A 129 1.27 -1.68 0.06
C THR A 129 0.21 -2.65 -0.46
N ASP A 130 0.62 -3.58 -1.32
CA ASP A 130 -0.31 -4.59 -1.85
C ASP A 130 -0.91 -5.43 -0.73
N ARG A 131 -2.21 -5.67 -0.81
CA ARG A 131 -2.93 -6.63 0.02
C ARG A 131 -2.98 -7.97 -0.73
N LEU A 132 -2.49 -9.03 -0.08
CA LEU A 132 -2.32 -10.35 -0.69
C LEU A 132 -3.09 -11.41 0.08
N MET A 133 -3.70 -12.35 -0.66
CA MET A 133 -4.24 -13.60 -0.13
C MET A 133 -3.39 -14.75 -0.68
N PRO A 134 -2.78 -15.58 0.20
CA PRO A 134 -2.06 -16.77 -0.23
C PRO A 134 -2.93 -17.73 -1.03
N ILE A 135 -2.25 -18.52 -1.85
CA ILE A 135 -2.76 -19.71 -2.53
C ILE A 135 -1.64 -20.75 -2.54
N LYS A 136 -1.96 -22.03 -2.74
CA LYS A 136 -0.93 -23.07 -2.86
C LYS A 136 0.06 -22.69 -3.96
N GLY A 137 1.35 -22.74 -3.67
CA GLY A 137 2.43 -22.41 -4.61
C GLY A 137 2.81 -20.92 -4.73
N TRP A 138 2.17 -19.98 -4.02
CA TRP A 138 2.51 -18.55 -4.12
C TRP A 138 3.92 -18.15 -3.62
N GLN A 139 4.63 -19.07 -2.97
CA GLN A 139 6.03 -18.91 -2.58
C GLN A 139 7.02 -19.13 -3.74
N LEU A 140 6.58 -19.75 -4.84
CA LEU A 140 7.45 -20.08 -5.97
C LEU A 140 7.98 -18.83 -6.69
N ALA A 141 9.23 -18.92 -7.15
CA ALA A 141 9.86 -17.89 -7.98
C ALA A 141 9.02 -17.65 -9.24
N GLY A 142 8.79 -16.39 -9.61
CA GLY A 142 7.81 -16.01 -10.64
C GLY A 142 6.48 -15.48 -10.06
N THR A 143 6.27 -15.58 -8.74
CA THR A 143 5.11 -14.98 -8.07
C THR A 143 5.41 -13.57 -7.57
N TYR A 144 4.69 -12.57 -8.11
CA TYR A 144 4.79 -11.16 -7.76
C TYR A 144 3.48 -10.66 -7.15
N SER A 145 3.52 -9.49 -6.52
CA SER A 145 2.31 -8.73 -6.24
C SER A 145 1.97 -7.81 -7.42
N LEU A 146 0.73 -7.33 -7.53
CA LEU A 146 0.33 -6.38 -8.59
C LEU A 146 1.18 -5.10 -8.56
N GLY A 147 1.38 -4.50 -7.39
CA GLY A 147 2.26 -3.35 -7.22
C GLY A 147 3.71 -3.68 -7.54
N GLY A 148 4.22 -4.86 -7.16
CA GLY A 148 5.56 -5.32 -7.52
C GLY A 148 5.75 -5.44 -9.04
N ALA A 149 4.79 -6.05 -9.74
CA ALA A 149 4.78 -6.13 -11.19
C ALA A 149 4.72 -4.73 -11.85
N GLN A 150 3.94 -3.81 -11.27
CA GLN A 150 3.88 -2.44 -11.75
C GLN A 150 5.18 -1.67 -11.49
N ILE A 151 5.87 -1.90 -10.37
CA ILE A 151 7.16 -1.28 -10.06
C ILE A 151 8.24 -1.77 -11.04
N ALA A 152 8.28 -3.08 -11.35
CA ALA A 152 9.18 -3.64 -12.35
C ALA A 152 8.99 -2.93 -13.71
N LEU A 153 7.73 -2.80 -14.13
CA LEU A 153 7.42 -2.12 -15.39
C LEU A 153 7.74 -0.63 -15.34
N LYS A 154 7.30 0.09 -14.31
CA LYS A 154 7.45 1.55 -14.23
C LYS A 154 8.86 2.00 -13.86
N SER A 155 9.66 1.23 -13.15
CA SER A 155 10.97 1.72 -12.66
C SER A 155 12.13 1.14 -13.44
N GLN A 156 11.95 -0.10 -13.91
CA GLN A 156 13.01 -0.87 -14.57
C GLN A 156 12.69 -1.14 -16.04
N SER A 157 11.46 -0.85 -16.50
CA SER A 157 11.00 -1.12 -17.88
C SER A 157 11.10 -2.59 -18.27
N VAL A 158 10.84 -3.49 -17.32
CA VAL A 158 10.85 -4.94 -17.54
C VAL A 158 9.49 -5.56 -17.21
N SER A 159 9.16 -6.63 -17.94
CA SER A 159 8.10 -7.56 -17.55
C SER A 159 8.61 -8.51 -16.47
N ILE A 160 7.73 -8.99 -15.60
CA ILE A 160 8.06 -9.99 -14.56
C ILE A 160 8.26 -11.42 -15.10
N GLY A 161 7.88 -11.65 -16.36
CA GLY A 161 8.01 -12.93 -17.06
C GLY A 161 7.74 -12.75 -18.55
N SER A 162 7.95 -13.81 -19.33
CA SER A 162 7.70 -13.81 -20.77
C SER A 162 6.23 -14.00 -21.08
N ARG A 163 5.50 -14.77 -20.25
CA ARG A 163 4.07 -15.06 -20.38
C ARG A 163 3.40 -14.96 -19.01
N VAL A 164 2.66 -13.89 -18.79
CA VAL A 164 2.24 -13.45 -17.46
C VAL A 164 0.73 -13.62 -17.23
N VAL A 165 0.35 -14.12 -16.05
CA VAL A 165 -1.03 -14.07 -15.56
C VAL A 165 -1.20 -13.00 -14.50
N PHE A 166 -2.32 -12.27 -14.54
CA PHE A 166 -2.72 -11.35 -13.48
C PHE A 166 -3.91 -11.94 -12.74
N MET A 167 -3.84 -12.05 -11.42
CA MET A 167 -4.91 -12.66 -10.61
C MET A 167 -5.19 -11.89 -9.33
N GLY A 168 -6.46 -11.91 -8.90
CA GLY A 168 -6.90 -11.33 -7.64
C GLY A 168 -8.15 -10.49 -7.85
N SER A 169 -8.19 -9.27 -7.32
CA SER A 169 -9.37 -8.42 -7.45
C SER A 169 -9.07 -6.92 -7.39
N GLY A 170 -9.98 -6.14 -7.95
CA GLY A 170 -9.99 -4.69 -7.88
C GLY A 170 -9.45 -3.98 -9.13
N PRO A 171 -9.61 -2.65 -9.21
CA PRO A 171 -9.22 -1.88 -10.40
C PRO A 171 -7.74 -1.97 -10.77
N LEU A 172 -6.86 -2.16 -9.78
CA LEU A 172 -5.42 -2.30 -10.01
C LEU A 172 -5.09 -3.51 -10.89
N LEU A 173 -5.86 -4.60 -10.76
CA LEU A 173 -5.70 -5.81 -11.56
C LEU A 173 -5.76 -5.50 -13.06
N TYR A 174 -6.82 -4.81 -13.47
CA TYR A 174 -7.03 -4.43 -14.87
C TYR A 174 -6.04 -3.38 -15.35
N LEU A 175 -5.67 -2.44 -14.47
CA LEU A 175 -4.71 -1.39 -14.78
C LEU A 175 -3.34 -1.98 -15.11
N VAL A 176 -2.81 -2.86 -14.25
CA VAL A 176 -1.47 -3.43 -14.45
C VAL A 176 -1.45 -4.36 -15.67
N ALA A 177 -2.46 -5.22 -15.84
CA ALA A 177 -2.57 -6.07 -17.03
C ALA A 177 -2.60 -5.26 -18.33
N SER A 178 -3.40 -4.19 -18.37
CA SER A 178 -3.47 -3.28 -19.52
C SER A 178 -2.12 -2.58 -19.79
N GLN A 179 -1.39 -2.19 -18.74
CA GLN A 179 -0.06 -1.60 -18.88
C GLN A 179 0.96 -2.58 -19.46
N TYR A 180 0.91 -3.85 -19.05
CA TYR A 180 1.76 -4.91 -19.61
C TYR A 180 1.46 -5.14 -21.09
N VAL A 181 0.18 -5.20 -21.48
CA VAL A 181 -0.23 -5.26 -22.89
C VAL A 181 0.31 -4.07 -23.69
N LYS A 182 0.20 -2.83 -23.17
CA LYS A 182 0.76 -1.65 -23.86
C LYS A 182 2.28 -1.70 -23.99
N ALA A 183 2.95 -2.34 -23.02
CA ALA A 183 4.39 -2.51 -23.04
C ALA A 183 4.84 -3.65 -23.96
N GLY A 184 3.91 -4.40 -24.57
CA GLY A 184 4.19 -5.50 -25.48
C GLY A 184 4.46 -6.84 -24.79
N ALA A 185 4.13 -6.99 -23.51
CA ALA A 185 4.25 -8.27 -22.82
C ALA A 185 3.13 -9.25 -23.22
N ASP A 186 3.43 -10.55 -23.26
CA ASP A 186 2.42 -11.60 -23.45
C ASP A 186 1.64 -11.80 -22.14
N VAL A 187 0.39 -11.32 -22.12
CA VAL A 187 -0.52 -11.48 -21.00
C VAL A 187 -1.45 -12.65 -21.29
N ALA A 188 -1.19 -13.78 -20.63
CA ALA A 188 -1.91 -15.02 -20.87
C ALA A 188 -3.38 -14.95 -20.43
N ALA A 189 -3.65 -14.32 -19.29
CA ALA A 189 -5.01 -14.12 -18.78
C ALA A 189 -5.08 -13.09 -17.66
N VAL A 190 -6.28 -12.55 -17.44
CA VAL A 190 -6.68 -11.84 -16.22
C VAL A 190 -7.75 -12.64 -15.50
N LEU A 191 -7.46 -13.01 -14.25
CA LEU A 191 -8.26 -13.88 -13.41
C LEU A 191 -8.80 -13.09 -12.22
N ASP A 192 -10.02 -12.57 -12.33
CA ASP A 192 -10.65 -11.78 -11.27
C ASP A 192 -11.54 -12.64 -10.39
N THR A 193 -11.28 -12.63 -9.08
CA THR A 193 -12.02 -13.41 -8.09
C THR A 193 -13.36 -12.78 -7.72
N SER A 194 -13.63 -11.53 -8.09
CA SER A 194 -14.89 -10.85 -7.77
C SER A 194 -16.03 -11.31 -8.67
N PRO A 195 -17.19 -11.71 -8.08
CA PRO A 195 -18.38 -12.02 -8.85
C PRO A 195 -18.96 -10.78 -9.54
N PHE A 196 -19.47 -10.96 -10.76
CA PHE A 196 -20.11 -9.87 -11.51
C PHE A 196 -21.32 -9.26 -10.79
N SER A 197 -22.09 -10.09 -10.06
CA SER A 197 -23.26 -9.65 -9.29
C SER A 197 -22.94 -8.61 -8.22
N LYS A 198 -21.77 -8.72 -7.57
CA LYS A 198 -21.30 -7.77 -6.56
C LYS A 198 -21.02 -6.39 -7.17
N ARG A 199 -20.50 -6.35 -8.40
CA ARG A 199 -20.25 -5.10 -9.14
C ARG A 199 -21.54 -4.37 -9.47
N ILE A 200 -22.58 -5.11 -9.88
CA ILE A 200 -23.90 -4.54 -10.14
C ILE A 200 -24.48 -3.94 -8.86
N GLY A 201 -24.44 -4.68 -7.75
CA GLY A 201 -24.94 -4.20 -6.45
C GLY A 201 -24.24 -2.93 -5.95
N ALA A 202 -22.95 -2.79 -6.25
CA ALA A 202 -22.15 -1.62 -5.87
C ALA A 202 -22.34 -0.39 -6.80
N MET A 203 -23.00 -0.54 -7.94
CA MET A 203 -23.11 0.50 -8.98
C MET A 203 -23.58 1.86 -8.45
N PRO A 204 -24.61 1.96 -7.58
CA PRO A 204 -25.07 3.26 -7.06
C PRO A 204 -24.01 4.06 -6.28
N LYS A 205 -23.04 3.36 -5.67
CA LYS A 205 -21.92 3.99 -4.97
C LYS A 205 -20.77 4.31 -5.92
N LEU A 206 -20.49 3.44 -6.89
CA LEU A 206 -19.47 3.67 -7.91
C LEU A 206 -19.81 4.87 -8.81
N LEU A 207 -21.09 5.13 -9.07
CA LEU A 207 -21.56 6.30 -9.81
C LEU A 207 -21.23 7.65 -9.14
N ALA A 208 -20.75 7.65 -7.88
CA ALA A 208 -20.19 8.85 -7.27
C ALA A 208 -18.97 9.40 -8.05
N ARG A 209 -18.26 8.54 -8.81
CA ARG A 209 -17.13 8.93 -9.65
C ARG A 209 -17.22 8.29 -11.05
N PRO A 210 -18.13 8.76 -11.92
CA PRO A 210 -18.40 8.12 -13.20
C PRO A 210 -17.20 8.13 -14.16
N GLY A 211 -16.33 9.15 -14.07
CA GLY A 211 -15.09 9.20 -14.86
C GLY A 211 -14.14 8.03 -14.57
N LEU A 212 -14.04 7.59 -13.31
CA LEU A 212 -13.21 6.43 -12.95
C LEU A 212 -13.82 5.11 -13.41
N LEU A 213 -15.16 4.99 -13.38
CA LEU A 213 -15.86 3.85 -13.98
C LEU A 213 -15.57 3.74 -15.47
N PHE A 214 -15.65 4.87 -16.20
CA PHE A 214 -15.33 4.92 -17.61
C PHE A 214 -13.88 4.55 -17.90
N ASN A 215 -12.93 5.00 -17.07
CA ASN A 215 -11.54 4.56 -17.16
C ASN A 215 -11.42 3.03 -16.96
N GLY A 216 -12.14 2.44 -16.00
CA GLY A 216 -12.20 1.00 -15.82
C GLY A 216 -12.71 0.25 -17.06
N MET A 217 -13.78 0.75 -17.68
CA MET A 217 -14.31 0.18 -18.94
C MET A 217 -13.30 0.28 -20.09
N LYS A 218 -12.54 1.38 -20.20
CA LYS A 218 -11.46 1.50 -21.18
C LYS A 218 -10.36 0.46 -20.98
N LEU A 219 -9.97 0.18 -19.74
CA LEU A 219 -8.97 -0.85 -19.44
C LEU A 219 -9.45 -2.23 -19.90
N LEU A 220 -10.71 -2.56 -19.62
CA LEU A 220 -11.33 -3.82 -20.08
C LEU A 220 -11.45 -3.89 -21.61
N ALA A 221 -11.87 -2.81 -22.27
CA ALA A 221 -11.95 -2.73 -23.73
C ALA A 221 -10.58 -2.96 -24.37
N GLN A 222 -9.52 -2.41 -23.78
CA GLN A 222 -8.16 -2.61 -24.27
C GLN A 222 -7.69 -4.07 -24.12
N LEU A 223 -7.97 -4.71 -22.98
CA LEU A 223 -7.67 -6.14 -22.79
C LEU A 223 -8.43 -7.00 -23.81
N TYR A 224 -9.71 -6.68 -24.04
CA TYR A 224 -10.54 -7.33 -25.04
C TYR A 224 -9.99 -7.16 -26.47
N SER A 225 -9.63 -5.94 -26.87
CA SER A 225 -9.02 -5.67 -28.19
C SER A 225 -7.68 -6.38 -28.38
N ALA A 226 -6.92 -6.57 -27.30
CA ALA A 226 -5.69 -7.35 -27.29
C ALA A 226 -5.92 -8.87 -27.21
N LYS A 227 -7.18 -9.33 -27.20
CA LYS A 227 -7.59 -10.74 -27.09
C LYS A 227 -7.09 -11.43 -25.81
N VAL A 228 -6.86 -10.66 -24.75
CA VAL A 228 -6.52 -11.21 -23.43
C VAL A 228 -7.79 -11.77 -22.79
N PRO A 229 -7.83 -13.07 -22.44
CA PRO A 229 -9.00 -13.64 -21.78
C PRO A 229 -9.14 -13.08 -20.36
N VAL A 230 -10.35 -12.63 -20.03
CA VAL A 230 -10.70 -12.11 -18.69
C VAL A 230 -11.77 -13.02 -18.09
N HIS A 231 -11.43 -13.71 -17.01
CA HIS A 231 -12.34 -14.58 -16.28
C HIS A 231 -12.77 -13.92 -14.97
N LEU A 232 -14.08 -13.88 -14.71
CA LEU A 232 -14.65 -13.27 -13.50
C LEU A 232 -15.18 -14.34 -12.54
N GLY A 233 -15.16 -14.04 -11.24
CA GLY A 233 -15.64 -14.93 -10.19
C GLY A 233 -14.88 -16.24 -10.10
N VAL A 234 -13.60 -16.25 -10.48
CA VAL A 234 -12.77 -17.46 -10.37
C VAL A 234 -12.38 -17.72 -8.91
N GLN A 235 -12.17 -18.99 -8.57
CA GLN A 235 -11.62 -19.41 -7.29
C GLN A 235 -10.20 -19.93 -7.53
N PRO A 236 -9.16 -19.28 -7.00
CA PRO A 236 -7.79 -19.77 -7.12
C PRO A 236 -7.62 -21.14 -6.46
N GLU A 237 -6.95 -22.08 -7.12
CA GLU A 237 -6.65 -23.40 -6.54
C GLU A 237 -5.15 -23.54 -6.25
N GLU A 238 -4.30 -23.34 -7.25
CA GLU A 238 -2.86 -23.57 -7.13
C GLU A 238 -2.04 -22.82 -8.19
N ILE A 239 -0.88 -22.31 -7.80
CA ILE A 239 0.21 -21.96 -8.71
C ILE A 239 1.05 -23.21 -8.92
N ILE A 240 1.11 -23.66 -10.17
CA ILE A 240 1.82 -24.87 -10.59
C ILE A 240 3.29 -24.52 -10.81
N GLY A 241 4.17 -25.39 -10.32
CA GLY A 241 5.61 -25.20 -10.46
C GLY A 241 6.41 -25.98 -9.44
N SER A 242 7.72 -25.70 -9.39
CA SER A 242 8.67 -26.33 -8.48
C SER A 242 9.67 -25.28 -7.96
N GLU A 243 10.47 -25.63 -6.94
CA GLU A 243 11.54 -24.74 -6.48
C GLU A 243 12.62 -24.53 -7.55
N GLN A 244 12.82 -25.53 -8.41
CA GLN A 244 13.81 -25.52 -9.49
C GLN A 244 13.34 -24.69 -10.68
N ASP A 245 12.09 -24.85 -11.08
CA ASP A 245 11.53 -24.26 -12.31
C ASP A 245 10.79 -22.94 -12.05
N GLY A 246 10.44 -22.66 -10.79
CA GLY A 246 9.54 -21.56 -10.46
C GLY A 246 8.11 -21.84 -10.94
N VAL A 247 7.37 -20.77 -11.25
CA VAL A 247 6.02 -20.84 -11.80
C VAL A 247 6.05 -21.39 -13.23
N THR A 248 5.22 -22.40 -13.50
CA THR A 248 4.98 -22.96 -14.84
C THR A 248 3.52 -22.87 -15.27
N GLY A 249 2.62 -22.56 -14.34
CA GLY A 249 1.23 -22.29 -14.64
C GLY A 249 0.39 -21.92 -13.43
N VAL A 250 -0.89 -21.72 -13.65
CA VAL A 250 -1.87 -21.52 -12.58
C VAL A 250 -3.14 -22.32 -12.90
N ARG A 251 -3.74 -22.88 -11.85
CA ARG A 251 -5.02 -23.57 -11.90
C ARG A 251 -6.05 -22.84 -11.06
N VAL A 252 -7.22 -22.62 -11.65
CA VAL A 252 -8.36 -21.97 -11.02
C VAL A 252 -9.65 -22.71 -11.35
N LYS A 253 -10.62 -22.63 -10.45
CA LYS A 253 -12.00 -23.01 -10.72
C LYS A 253 -12.77 -21.82 -11.27
N LEU A 254 -13.41 -21.99 -12.41
CA LEU A 254 -14.27 -20.99 -13.04
C LEU A 254 -15.61 -20.87 -12.31
N ALA A 255 -16.33 -19.77 -12.55
CA ALA A 255 -17.64 -19.51 -11.95
C ALA A 255 -18.69 -20.59 -12.28
N ASN A 256 -18.52 -21.33 -13.38
CA ASN A 256 -19.38 -22.46 -13.76
C ASN A 256 -18.98 -23.79 -13.09
N GLY A 257 -17.93 -23.79 -12.27
CA GLY A 257 -17.42 -24.95 -11.56
C GLY A 257 -16.32 -25.75 -12.28
N ASN A 258 -16.02 -25.45 -13.54
CA ASN A 258 -14.97 -26.15 -14.30
C ASN A 258 -13.58 -25.68 -13.86
N SER A 259 -12.59 -26.58 -13.84
CA SER A 259 -11.19 -26.19 -13.67
C SER A 259 -10.58 -25.69 -14.97
N LEU A 260 -9.78 -24.62 -14.89
CA LEU A 260 -8.99 -24.05 -15.96
C LEU A 260 -7.53 -24.01 -15.53
N THR A 261 -6.64 -24.54 -16.38
CA THR A 261 -5.18 -24.44 -16.20
C THR A 261 -4.63 -23.55 -17.31
N ILE A 262 -3.73 -22.63 -16.94
CA ILE A 262 -3.10 -21.67 -17.85
C ILE A 262 -1.59 -21.73 -17.65
N ASP A 263 -0.86 -22.06 -18.71
CA ASP A 263 0.60 -22.03 -18.71
C ASP A 263 1.12 -20.59 -18.65
N CYS A 264 2.04 -20.32 -17.74
CA CYS A 264 2.69 -19.04 -17.54
C CYS A 264 4.03 -19.21 -16.80
N ASP A 265 4.96 -18.27 -16.99
CA ASP A 265 6.26 -18.27 -16.28
C ASP A 265 6.29 -17.24 -15.13
N ALA A 266 5.27 -16.39 -15.05
CA ALA A 266 5.08 -15.47 -13.94
C ALA A 266 3.60 -15.17 -13.69
N LEU A 267 3.29 -14.83 -12.44
CA LEU A 267 1.96 -14.42 -12.02
C LEU A 267 2.04 -13.23 -11.05
N ALA A 268 1.13 -12.26 -11.20
CA ALA A 268 0.98 -11.15 -10.26
C ALA A 268 -0.35 -11.24 -9.48
N LEU A 269 -0.26 -11.28 -8.14
CA LEU A 269 -1.39 -11.37 -7.20
C LEU A 269 -1.73 -10.03 -6.54
N GLY A 270 -3.02 -9.74 -6.33
CA GLY A 270 -3.39 -8.60 -5.48
C GLY A 270 -4.89 -8.42 -5.28
N TYR A 271 -5.27 -8.00 -4.08
CA TYR A 271 -6.66 -7.83 -3.64
C TYR A 271 -6.80 -6.47 -2.97
N HIS A 272 -6.58 -5.40 -3.73
CA HIS A 272 -6.45 -4.01 -3.24
C HIS A 272 -5.17 -3.72 -2.45
N LEU A 273 -5.23 -2.72 -1.59
CA LEU A 273 -4.12 -2.16 -0.84
C LEU A 273 -4.36 -2.31 0.66
N ARG A 274 -3.27 -2.31 1.42
CA ARG A 274 -3.24 -2.30 2.88
C ARG A 274 -2.45 -1.06 3.34
N PRO A 275 -2.98 -0.23 4.24
CA PRO A 275 -2.24 0.92 4.77
C PRO A 275 -0.90 0.52 5.43
N GLU A 276 0.14 1.33 5.27
CA GLU A 276 1.39 1.21 6.06
C GLU A 276 1.23 1.98 7.39
N THR A 277 0.87 1.26 8.45
CA THR A 277 0.56 1.83 9.78
C THR A 277 1.70 1.71 10.78
N GLN A 278 2.86 1.18 10.41
CA GLN A 278 3.91 0.78 11.37
C GLN A 278 4.51 1.98 12.11
N LEU A 279 4.70 3.13 11.44
CA LEU A 279 5.13 4.35 12.13
C LEU A 279 4.03 4.90 13.04
N ALA A 280 2.76 4.76 12.66
CA ALA A 280 1.64 5.15 13.50
C ALA A 280 1.53 4.27 14.75
N ASP A 281 1.85 2.97 14.64
CA ASP A 281 1.98 2.07 15.79
C ASP A 281 3.06 2.55 16.76
N LEU A 282 4.25 2.91 16.25
CA LEU A 282 5.34 3.43 17.08
C LEU A 282 5.01 4.80 17.68
N ALA A 283 4.19 5.61 17.00
CA ALA A 283 3.66 6.86 17.54
C ALA A 283 2.65 6.64 18.69
N GLY A 284 2.11 5.43 18.84
CA GLY A 284 1.01 5.14 19.77
C GLY A 284 -0.36 5.58 19.25
N CYS A 285 -0.53 5.78 17.94
CA CYS A 285 -1.82 6.15 17.37
C CYS A 285 -2.83 4.99 17.48
N GLY A 286 -4.08 5.34 17.78
CA GLY A 286 -5.20 4.40 17.79
C GLY A 286 -5.51 3.87 16.39
N LEU A 287 -5.93 2.61 16.32
CA LEU A 287 -6.45 1.99 15.10
C LEU A 287 -7.88 1.53 15.33
N ARG A 288 -8.66 1.49 14.26
CA ARG A 288 -10.02 0.97 14.25
C ARG A 288 -10.18 -0.05 13.15
N PHE A 289 -11.10 -0.99 13.33
CA PHE A 289 -11.50 -1.89 12.26
C PHE A 289 -12.39 -1.13 11.25
N ASP A 290 -12.20 -1.37 9.96
CA ASP A 290 -13.01 -0.82 8.87
C ASP A 290 -13.76 -1.96 8.20
N ASP A 291 -15.03 -2.16 8.58
CA ASP A 291 -15.85 -3.28 8.11
C ASP A 291 -15.93 -3.38 6.59
N ALA A 292 -16.01 -2.24 5.91
CA ALA A 292 -16.10 -2.18 4.45
C ALA A 292 -14.88 -2.85 3.79
N SER A 293 -13.67 -2.58 4.28
CA SER A 293 -12.45 -3.19 3.75
C SER A 293 -12.06 -4.49 4.46
N GLY A 294 -12.58 -4.75 5.66
CA GLY A 294 -12.16 -5.86 6.52
C GLY A 294 -10.71 -5.73 6.98
N GLN A 295 -10.26 -4.52 7.30
CA GLN A 295 -8.89 -4.25 7.74
C GLN A 295 -8.84 -3.29 8.93
N TRP A 296 -7.75 -3.37 9.68
CA TRP A 296 -7.39 -2.31 10.63
C TRP A 296 -6.82 -1.11 9.87
N VAL A 297 -7.39 0.06 10.15
CA VAL A 297 -6.95 1.35 9.60
C VAL A 297 -6.65 2.32 10.73
N LEU A 298 -5.92 3.39 10.43
CA LEU A 298 -5.64 4.42 11.41
C LEU A 298 -6.94 5.11 11.85
N ALA A 299 -7.12 5.28 13.16
CA ALA A 299 -8.21 6.09 13.69
C ALA A 299 -7.82 7.56 13.56
N VAL A 300 -8.48 8.25 12.64
CA VAL A 300 -8.34 9.69 12.41
C VAL A 300 -9.68 10.37 12.44
N ASP A 301 -9.71 11.64 12.82
CA ASP A 301 -10.89 12.49 12.67
C ASP A 301 -11.15 12.86 11.18
N GLU A 302 -12.19 13.64 10.94
CA GLU A 302 -12.58 14.08 9.59
C GLU A 302 -11.53 14.96 8.88
N GLU A 303 -10.51 15.42 9.61
CA GLU A 303 -9.44 16.26 9.09
C GLU A 303 -8.08 15.58 9.03
N GLY A 304 -7.97 14.36 9.56
CA GLY A 304 -6.75 13.58 9.57
C GLY A 304 -5.89 13.75 10.83
N ARG A 305 -6.43 14.31 11.93
CA ARG A 305 -5.77 14.25 13.25
C ARG A 305 -5.85 12.84 13.80
N THR A 306 -4.77 12.35 14.38
CA THR A 306 -4.76 11.04 15.06
C THR A 306 -5.14 11.18 16.53
N SER A 307 -5.19 10.07 17.27
CA SER A 307 -5.36 10.10 18.74
C SER A 307 -4.15 10.69 19.49
N VAL A 308 -3.02 10.92 18.81
CA VAL A 308 -1.80 11.46 19.41
C VAL A 308 -1.64 12.92 18.98
N LYS A 309 -1.60 13.83 19.96
CA LYS A 309 -1.45 15.27 19.71
C LYS A 309 -0.16 15.55 18.94
N GLY A 310 -0.26 16.38 17.90
CA GLY A 310 0.87 16.70 17.03
C GLY A 310 1.19 15.63 15.99
N VAL A 311 0.44 14.52 15.93
CA VAL A 311 0.58 13.50 14.90
C VAL A 311 -0.70 13.46 14.04
N TYR A 312 -0.50 13.58 12.73
CA TYR A 312 -1.54 13.61 11.72
C TYR A 312 -1.27 12.54 10.66
N ALA A 313 -2.27 12.21 9.85
CA ALA A 313 -2.09 11.26 8.76
C ALA A 313 -2.96 11.57 7.54
N ALA A 314 -2.37 11.38 6.35
CA ALA A 314 -3.03 11.66 5.08
C ALA A 314 -2.78 10.58 4.03
N GLY A 315 -3.62 10.59 3.00
CA GLY A 315 -3.56 9.64 1.90
C GLY A 315 -3.95 8.22 2.27
N ASP A 316 -3.52 7.27 1.44
CA ASP A 316 -3.88 5.87 1.56
C ASP A 316 -3.31 5.21 2.83
N GLY A 317 -2.30 5.80 3.47
CA GLY A 317 -1.80 5.35 4.78
C GLY A 317 -2.78 5.60 5.93
N ALA A 318 -3.67 6.59 5.79
CA ALA A 318 -4.77 6.81 6.73
C ALA A 318 -6.03 6.06 6.30
N LYS A 319 -6.44 6.21 5.04
CA LYS A 319 -7.65 5.61 4.47
C LYS A 319 -7.50 5.42 2.97
N ILE A 320 -7.62 4.18 2.47
CA ILE A 320 -7.48 3.82 1.05
C ILE A 320 -8.58 4.49 0.22
N ARG A 321 -8.28 5.60 -0.46
CA ARG A 321 -9.23 6.36 -1.30
C ARG A 321 -8.64 6.71 -2.68
N GLY A 322 -7.38 6.39 -2.92
CA GLY A 322 -6.68 6.61 -4.18
C GLY A 322 -6.06 8.00 -4.30
N ALA A 323 -5.38 8.23 -5.43
CA ALA A 323 -4.49 9.37 -5.65
C ALA A 323 -5.18 10.73 -5.48
N ASP A 324 -6.35 10.92 -6.08
CA ASP A 324 -7.09 12.19 -5.99
C ASP A 324 -7.46 12.52 -4.55
N ALA A 325 -7.88 11.51 -3.77
CA ALA A 325 -8.18 11.68 -2.36
C ALA A 325 -6.92 11.93 -1.53
N ALA A 326 -5.80 11.33 -1.89
CA ALA A 326 -4.53 11.57 -1.24
C ALA A 326 -4.08 13.04 -1.39
N GLU A 327 -4.22 13.62 -2.59
CA GLU A 327 -3.94 15.04 -2.82
C GLU A 327 -4.86 15.96 -2.00
N GLN A 328 -6.15 15.64 -1.91
CA GLN A 328 -7.11 16.41 -1.10
C GLN A 328 -6.82 16.28 0.39
N ALA A 329 -6.59 15.05 0.88
CA ALA A 329 -6.28 14.77 2.28
C ALA A 329 -4.96 15.43 2.73
N GLY A 330 -3.95 15.47 1.86
CA GLY A 330 -2.69 16.16 2.16
C GLY A 330 -2.89 17.66 2.42
N ARG A 331 -3.73 18.33 1.62
CA ARG A 331 -4.11 19.73 1.84
C ARG A 331 -4.92 19.89 3.13
N LEU A 332 -5.89 19.01 3.36
CA LEU A 332 -6.75 19.06 4.54
C LEU A 332 -5.95 18.95 5.84
N VAL A 333 -5.04 18.00 5.92
CA VAL A 333 -4.19 17.81 7.10
C VAL A 333 -3.24 18.99 7.32
N ALA A 334 -2.69 19.58 6.26
CA ALA A 334 -1.90 20.80 6.40
C ALA A 334 -2.74 21.96 6.97
N MET A 335 -3.97 22.13 6.49
CA MET A 335 -4.91 23.12 7.04
C MET A 335 -5.29 22.82 8.50
N ALA A 336 -5.48 21.56 8.87
CA ALA A 336 -5.73 21.13 10.24
C ALA A 336 -4.57 21.47 11.17
N LEU A 337 -3.32 21.21 10.74
CA LEU A 337 -2.13 21.60 11.49
C LEU A 337 -2.03 23.12 11.63
N LEU A 338 -2.30 23.89 10.56
CA LEU A 338 -2.29 25.35 10.63
C LEU A 338 -3.31 25.89 11.65
N ASP A 339 -4.51 25.32 11.66
CA ASP A 339 -5.57 25.64 12.63
C ASP A 339 -5.11 25.36 14.06
N ASP A 340 -4.50 24.20 14.30
CA ASP A 340 -3.97 23.80 15.62
C ASP A 340 -2.81 24.69 16.09
N LEU A 341 -2.08 25.29 15.15
CA LEU A 341 -1.02 26.27 15.41
C LEU A 341 -1.56 27.71 15.55
N GLY A 342 -2.88 27.91 15.46
CA GLY A 342 -3.51 29.23 15.50
C GLY A 342 -3.19 30.11 14.27
N ARG A 343 -2.82 29.51 13.14
CA ARG A 343 -2.55 30.21 11.88
C ARG A 343 -3.85 30.38 11.08
N PRO A 344 -3.97 31.46 10.27
CA PRO A 344 -5.14 31.62 9.40
C PRO A 344 -5.31 30.45 8.43
N VAL A 345 -6.54 29.98 8.28
CA VAL A 345 -6.93 28.91 7.35
C VAL A 345 -8.07 29.39 6.47
N ASP A 346 -7.98 29.11 5.17
CA ASP A 346 -9.10 29.34 4.25
C ASP A 346 -10.20 28.30 4.49
N ASN A 347 -11.21 28.70 5.27
CA ASN A 347 -12.35 27.85 5.60
C ASN A 347 -13.19 27.48 4.37
N SER A 348 -13.24 28.31 3.34
CA SER A 348 -13.99 28.00 2.11
C SER A 348 -13.34 26.84 1.38
N ARG A 349 -12.00 26.87 1.27
CA ARG A 349 -11.22 25.79 0.68
C ARG A 349 -11.26 24.52 1.52
N ARG A 350 -11.18 24.64 2.85
CA ARG A 350 -11.29 23.50 3.78
C ARG A 350 -12.61 22.74 3.59
N GLU A 351 -13.72 23.46 3.48
CA GLU A 351 -15.05 22.87 3.23
C GLU A 351 -15.15 22.22 1.84
N GLU A 352 -14.59 22.84 0.80
CA GLU A 352 -14.54 22.24 -0.54
C GLU A 352 -13.78 20.91 -0.54
N VAL A 353 -12.60 20.88 0.09
CA VAL A 353 -11.76 19.69 0.22
C VAL A 353 -12.51 18.58 0.97
N ARG A 354 -13.20 18.91 2.08
CA ARG A 354 -14.04 17.95 2.82
C ARG A 354 -15.13 17.35 1.95
N LYS A 355 -15.89 18.18 1.23
CA LYS A 355 -16.96 17.72 0.32
C LYS A 355 -16.43 16.78 -0.76
N ASN A 356 -15.27 17.11 -1.34
CA ASN A 356 -14.62 16.25 -2.34
C ASN A 356 -14.22 14.89 -1.75
N LEU A 357 -13.71 14.85 -0.53
CA LEU A 357 -13.35 13.62 0.16
C LEU A 357 -14.56 12.73 0.48
N LEU A 358 -15.72 13.31 0.80
CA LEU A 358 -16.96 12.55 1.02
C LEU A 358 -17.42 11.80 -0.24
N VAL A 359 -17.32 12.45 -1.41
CA VAL A 359 -17.61 11.81 -2.71
C VAL A 359 -16.67 10.63 -2.95
N MET A 360 -15.39 10.80 -2.64
CA MET A 360 -14.38 9.74 -2.78
C MET A 360 -14.57 8.61 -1.76
N ASP A 361 -15.08 8.89 -0.57
CA ASP A 361 -15.39 7.85 0.42
C ASP A 361 -16.57 6.99 0.00
N ARG A 362 -17.63 7.60 -0.55
CA ARG A 362 -18.75 6.86 -1.13
C ARG A 362 -18.28 5.93 -2.25
N PHE A 363 -17.39 6.40 -3.13
CA PHE A 363 -16.80 5.59 -4.18
C PHE A 363 -15.96 4.44 -3.63
N ARG A 364 -15.13 4.69 -2.60
CA ARG A 364 -14.33 3.67 -1.92
C ARG A 364 -15.20 2.53 -1.37
N VAL A 365 -16.31 2.86 -0.69
CA VAL A 365 -17.24 1.85 -0.17
C VAL A 365 -17.81 1.02 -1.33
N GLY A 366 -18.18 1.67 -2.44
CA GLY A 366 -18.59 0.95 -3.66
C GLY A 366 -17.51 0.02 -4.21
N LEU A 367 -16.24 0.42 -4.21
CA LEU A 367 -15.14 -0.46 -4.64
C LEU A 367 -14.99 -1.68 -3.72
N ALA A 368 -15.08 -1.49 -2.41
CA ALA A 368 -14.97 -2.58 -1.45
C ALA A 368 -16.12 -3.59 -1.61
N GLU A 369 -17.33 -3.12 -1.92
CA GLU A 369 -18.50 -3.98 -2.20
C GLU A 369 -18.40 -4.70 -3.56
N ALA A 370 -17.91 -4.01 -4.59
CA ALA A 370 -17.74 -4.57 -5.93
C ALA A 370 -16.65 -5.64 -6.01
N PHE A 371 -15.61 -5.47 -5.18
CA PHE A 371 -14.41 -6.30 -5.17
C PHE A 371 -14.11 -6.73 -3.72
N PRO A 372 -14.95 -7.60 -3.14
CA PRO A 372 -14.84 -7.96 -1.73
C PRO A 372 -13.52 -8.69 -1.44
N TRP A 373 -13.03 -8.50 -0.22
CA TRP A 373 -11.93 -9.30 0.30
C TRP A 373 -12.32 -10.79 0.39
N PRO A 374 -11.51 -11.73 -0.13
CA PRO A 374 -11.87 -13.14 -0.22
C PRO A 374 -11.61 -13.88 1.10
N ALA A 375 -12.20 -13.46 2.23
CA ALA A 375 -11.97 -14.10 3.53
C ALA A 375 -12.21 -15.62 3.50
N ALA A 376 -13.23 -16.09 2.78
CA ALA A 376 -13.53 -17.51 2.61
C ALA A 376 -12.38 -18.32 1.95
N GLN A 377 -11.53 -17.67 1.15
CA GLN A 377 -10.35 -18.31 0.55
C GLN A 377 -9.33 -18.71 1.63
N ALA A 378 -9.18 -17.91 2.69
CA ALA A 378 -8.28 -18.24 3.79
C ALA A 378 -8.75 -19.50 4.54
N ALA A 379 -10.06 -19.63 4.77
CA ALA A 379 -10.65 -20.82 5.38
C ALA A 379 -10.42 -22.08 4.51
N ALA A 380 -10.50 -21.92 3.19
CA ALA A 380 -10.33 -23.01 2.22
C ALA A 380 -8.87 -23.33 1.86
N LEU A 381 -7.88 -22.63 2.42
CA LEU A 381 -6.47 -22.92 2.13
C LEU A 381 -6.14 -24.37 2.53
N PRO A 382 -5.50 -25.17 1.66
CA PRO A 382 -5.01 -26.49 2.07
C PRO A 382 -3.92 -26.33 3.13
N ASP A 383 -3.75 -27.33 4.00
CA ASP A 383 -2.85 -27.24 5.15
C ASP A 383 -1.40 -26.98 4.73
N GLU A 384 -0.96 -27.54 3.60
CA GLU A 384 0.38 -27.32 3.04
C GLU A 384 0.60 -25.94 2.41
N ALA A 385 -0.46 -25.14 2.21
CA ALA A 385 -0.29 -23.81 1.62
C ALA A 385 0.47 -22.89 2.57
N ILE A 386 1.55 -22.30 2.08
CA ILE A 386 2.33 -21.32 2.84
C ILE A 386 1.50 -20.06 3.07
N VAL A 387 1.48 -19.55 4.29
CA VAL A 387 0.88 -18.25 4.66
C VAL A 387 1.96 -17.19 4.86
N CYS A 388 3.12 -17.54 5.43
CA CYS A 388 4.25 -16.62 5.59
C CYS A 388 5.46 -17.07 4.77
N ARG A 389 5.71 -16.43 3.62
CA ARG A 389 6.87 -16.76 2.77
C ARG A 389 8.23 -16.58 3.44
N CYS A 390 8.36 -15.61 4.35
CA CYS A 390 9.67 -15.34 4.97
C CYS A 390 10.09 -16.40 5.98
N GLU A 391 9.12 -17.00 6.67
CA GLU A 391 9.36 -17.99 7.74
C GLU A 391 8.87 -19.38 7.33
N MET A 392 8.35 -19.54 6.11
CA MET A 392 7.78 -20.76 5.55
C MET A 392 6.67 -21.40 6.40
N ILE A 393 5.86 -20.57 7.06
CA ILE A 393 4.74 -21.03 7.90
C ILE A 393 3.54 -21.35 7.04
N SER A 394 3.03 -22.57 7.15
CA SER A 394 1.86 -23.10 6.45
C SER A 394 0.53 -22.77 7.15
N ALA A 395 -0.58 -22.94 6.43
CA ALA A 395 -1.91 -22.78 6.98
C ALA A 395 -2.21 -23.84 8.05
N GLY A 396 -1.75 -25.08 7.83
CA GLY A 396 -1.89 -26.18 8.79
C GLY A 396 -1.18 -25.92 10.11
N GLU A 397 0.04 -25.38 10.07
CA GLU A 397 0.77 -24.98 11.29
C GLU A 397 0.04 -23.89 12.07
N LEU A 398 -0.53 -22.89 11.39
CA LEU A 398 -1.34 -21.86 12.05
C LEU A 398 -2.59 -22.44 12.69
N ARG A 399 -3.29 -23.33 11.99
CA ARG A 399 -4.47 -24.02 12.55
C ARG A 399 -4.10 -24.87 13.76
N GLY A 400 -3.00 -25.62 13.68
CA GLY A 400 -2.47 -26.40 14.81
C GLY A 400 -2.18 -25.54 16.04
N VAL A 401 -1.58 -24.36 15.86
CA VAL A 401 -1.32 -23.40 16.94
C VAL A 401 -2.61 -22.92 17.62
N VAL A 402 -3.68 -22.71 16.87
CA VAL A 402 -5.00 -22.38 17.45
C VAL A 402 -5.55 -23.56 18.25
N ARG A 403 -5.61 -24.75 17.65
CA ARG A 403 -6.16 -25.97 18.27
C ARG A 403 -5.42 -26.40 19.52
N GLU A 404 -4.10 -26.42 19.47
CA GLU A 404 -3.25 -27.01 20.50
C GLU A 404 -2.84 -26.03 21.60
N LYS A 405 -2.70 -24.74 21.27
CA LYS A 405 -2.20 -23.71 22.21
C LYS A 405 -3.26 -22.69 22.62
N GLY A 406 -4.47 -22.78 22.06
CA GLY A 406 -5.55 -21.82 22.27
C GLY A 406 -5.18 -20.40 21.81
N ALA A 407 -4.29 -20.29 20.82
CA ALA A 407 -3.73 -19.02 20.37
C ALA A 407 -4.63 -18.34 19.33
N CYS A 408 -5.81 -17.88 19.75
CA CYS A 408 -6.82 -17.26 18.88
C CYS A 408 -6.57 -15.76 18.56
N GLU A 409 -5.48 -15.18 19.06
CA GLU A 409 -5.08 -13.78 18.81
C GLU A 409 -3.77 -13.76 18.02
N VAL A 410 -3.64 -12.87 17.03
CA VAL A 410 -2.52 -12.91 16.06
C VAL A 410 -1.14 -12.74 16.66
N ASN A 411 -0.94 -11.94 17.71
CA ASN A 411 0.36 -11.77 18.35
C ASN A 411 0.75 -13.00 19.19
N ARG A 412 -0.23 -13.66 19.81
CA ARG A 412 -0.03 -14.96 20.49
C ARG A 412 0.27 -16.06 19.47
N ALA A 413 -0.48 -16.14 18.37
CA ALA A 413 -0.20 -17.07 17.28
C ALA A 413 1.18 -16.82 16.65
N LYS A 414 1.57 -15.55 16.47
CA LYS A 414 2.92 -15.13 16.05
C LYS A 414 4.00 -15.65 17.00
N ALA A 415 3.80 -15.59 18.31
CA ALA A 415 4.80 -16.08 19.27
C ALA A 415 5.02 -17.60 19.18
N PHE A 416 3.96 -18.38 18.91
CA PHE A 416 4.05 -19.85 18.79
C PHE A 416 4.47 -20.34 17.40
N SER A 417 4.14 -19.62 16.33
CA SER A 417 4.36 -20.07 14.95
C SER A 417 5.44 -19.30 14.19
N ARG A 418 5.86 -18.13 14.68
CA ARG A 418 6.68 -17.15 13.96
C ARG A 418 6.03 -16.46 12.76
N VAL A 419 4.73 -16.64 12.52
CA VAL A 419 4.04 -15.96 11.41
C VAL A 419 4.25 -14.44 11.46
N GLY A 420 4.78 -13.88 10.37
CA GLY A 420 5.08 -12.45 10.28
C GLY A 420 6.34 -11.98 11.02
N MET A 421 7.20 -12.89 11.50
CA MET A 421 8.49 -12.54 12.13
C MET A 421 9.65 -12.37 11.14
N GLY A 422 9.48 -12.76 9.88
CA GLY A 422 10.55 -12.64 8.88
C GLY A 422 10.78 -11.21 8.37
N ARG A 423 11.63 -11.05 7.35
CA ARG A 423 12.11 -9.74 6.86
C ARG A 423 11.01 -8.72 6.53
N CYS A 424 9.85 -9.17 6.05
CA CYS A 424 8.74 -8.27 5.73
C CYS A 424 7.99 -7.75 6.97
N GLN A 425 8.22 -8.32 8.16
CA GLN A 425 7.56 -7.99 9.42
C GLN A 425 6.02 -8.05 9.30
N GLY A 426 5.52 -9.13 8.70
CA GLY A 426 4.08 -9.38 8.62
C GLY A 426 3.33 -8.60 7.54
N ARG A 427 3.96 -7.71 6.76
CA ARG A 427 3.28 -6.91 5.72
C ARG A 427 2.39 -7.73 4.79
N TYR A 428 2.89 -8.87 4.31
CA TYR A 428 2.20 -9.64 3.29
C TYR A 428 1.38 -10.82 3.84
N CYS A 429 1.66 -11.27 5.06
CA CYS A 429 1.03 -12.46 5.64
C CYS A 429 0.13 -12.16 6.85
N SER A 430 0.30 -11.00 7.52
CA SER A 430 -0.40 -10.71 8.78
C SER A 430 -1.92 -10.82 8.64
N GLN A 431 -2.47 -10.21 7.59
CA GLN A 431 -3.91 -10.22 7.39
C GLN A 431 -4.43 -11.60 6.99
N ALA A 432 -3.82 -12.25 6.02
CA ALA A 432 -4.23 -13.60 5.63
C ALA A 432 -4.08 -14.60 6.79
N GLY A 433 -3.02 -14.47 7.59
CA GLY A 433 -2.83 -15.24 8.81
C GLY A 433 -3.92 -14.97 9.84
N ALA A 434 -4.35 -13.71 10.01
CA ALA A 434 -5.50 -13.38 10.87
C ALA A 434 -6.78 -14.07 10.39
N GLU A 435 -7.03 -14.13 9.08
CA GLU A 435 -8.19 -14.83 8.52
C GLU A 435 -8.12 -16.35 8.73
N VAL A 436 -6.94 -16.97 8.58
CA VAL A 436 -6.76 -18.40 8.88
C VAL A 436 -7.03 -18.68 10.36
N ILE A 437 -6.50 -17.85 11.25
CA ILE A 437 -6.74 -17.96 12.71
C ILE A 437 -8.22 -17.75 13.03
N ALA A 438 -8.86 -16.74 12.43
CA ALA A 438 -10.28 -16.42 12.63
C ALA A 438 -11.17 -17.60 12.23
N ALA A 439 -10.92 -18.18 11.05
CA ALA A 439 -11.64 -19.32 10.54
C ALA A 439 -11.50 -20.55 11.44
N GLU A 440 -10.28 -20.82 11.93
CA GLU A 440 -10.03 -21.95 12.82
C GLU A 440 -10.63 -21.75 14.22
N ALA A 441 -10.54 -20.54 14.77
CA ALA A 441 -11.07 -20.21 16.08
C ALA A 441 -12.60 -20.01 16.09
N GLY A 442 -13.24 -19.89 14.93
CA GLY A 442 -14.68 -19.66 14.81
C GLY A 442 -15.12 -18.27 15.27
N VAL A 443 -14.25 -17.25 15.14
CA VAL A 443 -14.51 -15.86 15.58
C VAL A 443 -14.35 -14.87 14.42
N PRO A 444 -14.99 -13.69 14.48
CA PRO A 444 -14.73 -12.62 13.53
C PRO A 444 -13.26 -12.19 13.53
N VAL A 445 -12.71 -11.87 12.34
CA VAL A 445 -11.29 -11.48 12.19
C VAL A 445 -10.90 -10.25 13.03
N GLU A 446 -11.85 -9.36 13.31
CA GLU A 446 -11.64 -8.23 14.23
C GLU A 446 -11.19 -8.69 15.62
N GLN A 447 -11.77 -9.77 16.16
CA GLN A 447 -11.44 -10.28 17.50
C GLN A 447 -10.06 -10.96 17.55
N VAL A 448 -9.56 -11.44 16.41
CA VAL A 448 -8.19 -11.99 16.30
C VAL A 448 -7.15 -10.87 16.42
N GLY A 449 -7.52 -9.63 16.11
CA GLY A 449 -6.68 -8.46 16.22
C GLY A 449 -5.71 -8.27 15.04
N ARG A 450 -4.61 -7.55 15.29
CA ARG A 450 -3.59 -7.23 14.29
C ARG A 450 -2.19 -7.41 14.86
N GLN A 451 -1.24 -7.70 13.99
CA GLN A 451 0.17 -7.69 14.39
C GLN A 451 0.59 -6.25 14.71
N ARG A 452 1.23 -6.06 15.87
CA ARG A 452 1.75 -4.75 16.29
C ARG A 452 3.04 -4.43 15.56
N GLY A 453 3.14 -3.23 15.00
CA GLY A 453 4.39 -2.67 14.48
C GLY A 453 5.44 -2.57 15.59
N GLN A 454 6.70 -2.83 15.23
CA GLN A 454 7.86 -2.72 16.11
C GLN A 454 8.99 -2.05 15.35
N ALA A 455 9.91 -1.42 16.09
CA ALA A 455 11.13 -0.90 15.52
C ALA A 455 12.14 -2.04 15.29
N PRO A 456 12.95 -1.99 14.22
CA PRO A 456 12.82 -1.07 13.10
C PRO A 456 11.63 -1.45 12.20
N VAL A 457 10.86 -0.47 11.72
CA VAL A 457 9.66 -0.76 10.90
C VAL A 457 10.00 -1.44 9.58
N LYS A 458 11.23 -1.25 9.08
CA LYS A 458 11.80 -1.93 7.91
C LYS A 458 13.23 -2.39 8.24
N PRO A 459 13.73 -3.49 7.64
CA PRO A 459 15.11 -3.90 7.80
C PRO A 459 16.10 -2.77 7.44
N LEU A 460 17.18 -2.67 8.20
CA LEU A 460 18.25 -1.68 8.02
C LEU A 460 19.57 -2.39 7.78
N SER A 461 20.40 -1.81 6.91
CA SER A 461 21.81 -2.17 6.85
C SER A 461 22.54 -1.50 8.00
N MET A 462 23.33 -2.27 8.75
CA MET A 462 24.26 -1.74 9.75
C MET A 462 25.61 -1.57 9.05
N LEU A 463 26.11 -0.33 8.93
CA LEU A 463 27.51 -0.10 8.59
C LEU A 463 28.35 -0.21 9.87
N VAL A 464 29.49 -0.88 9.77
CA VAL A 464 30.46 -0.98 10.85
C VAL A 464 31.67 -0.16 10.42
N ASP A 465 31.92 0.95 11.11
CA ASP A 465 33.16 1.70 10.94
C ASP A 465 34.20 1.13 11.92
N GLU A 466 35.32 0.65 11.39
CA GLU A 466 36.49 0.33 12.21
C GLU A 466 37.07 1.63 12.76
N VAL A 467 36.91 1.85 14.06
CA VAL A 467 37.59 2.93 14.77
C VAL A 467 39.05 2.51 14.92
N VAL A 468 39.91 2.92 13.99
CA VAL A 468 41.37 2.80 14.16
C VAL A 468 41.77 3.82 15.23
N SER A 469 41.96 3.33 16.45
CA SER A 469 42.39 4.12 17.63
C SER A 469 43.85 4.54 17.55
#